data_AF-A0A7Y7LZZ2-F1
#
_entry.id   AF-A0A7Y7LZZ2-F1
#
_cell.length_a   1.000
_cell.length_b   1.000
_cell.length_c   1.000
_cell.angle_alpha   90.00
_cell.angle_beta   90.00
_cell.angle_gamma   90.00
#
_symmetry.space_group_name_H-M   'P 1'
#
loop_
_entity.id
_entity.type
_entity.pdbx_description
1 polymer ?
#
loop_
_entity_poly.entity_id
_entity_poly.type
_entity_poly.pdbx_seq_one_letter_code
_entity_poly.pdbx_strand_id
1 'polypeptide(L)'
;MRGKTAMLRRFLAVLAGSGVQEMEMLTVMDVSDYVRSLASMAASSRAGQLYFLREYLRFAVREHGADPALGAMFPVIVTDKDAVLPSVYRRGEVAGALAQAGNASESP
;
A
#
# COMPACT_ATOMS: atom_id res chain seq x y z
N MET A 1 18.56 11.49 5.39
CA MET A 1 18.92 10.49 6.42
C MET A 1 18.02 10.54 7.66
N ARG A 2 17.92 11.66 8.39
CA ARG A 2 17.19 11.76 9.68
C ARG A 2 15.75 11.20 9.68
N GLY A 3 14.99 11.43 8.60
CA GLY A 3 13.60 10.94 8.50
C GLY A 3 13.48 9.41 8.51
N LYS A 4 14.29 8.69 7.72
CA LYS A 4 14.28 7.21 7.68
C LYS A 4 14.69 6.61 9.02
N THR A 5 15.68 7.21 9.69
CA THR A 5 16.10 6.77 11.03
C THR A 5 14.97 6.91 12.05
N ALA A 6 14.18 7.99 11.99
CA ALA A 6 13.03 8.16 12.88
C ALA A 6 11.91 7.14 12.60
N MET A 7 11.65 6.84 11.32
CA MET A 7 10.69 5.80 10.91
C MET A 7 11.11 4.41 11.39
N LEU A 8 12.40 4.08 11.26
CA LEU A 8 12.97 2.82 11.76
C LEU A 8 12.84 2.73 13.29
N ARG A 9 13.26 3.77 14.02
CA ARG A 9 13.15 3.80 15.48
C ARG A 9 11.71 3.59 15.95
N ARG A 10 10.74 4.23 15.29
CA ARG A 10 9.32 4.06 15.61
C ARG A 10 8.87 2.61 15.39
N PHE A 11 9.29 1.99 14.30
CA PHE A 11 8.96 0.59 14.02
C PHE A 11 9.58 -0.35 15.06
N LEU A 12 10.89 -0.22 15.31
CA LEU A 12 11.61 -1.04 16.29
C LEU A 12 11.07 -0.87 17.71
N ALA A 13 10.62 0.33 18.09
CA ALA A 13 10.03 0.56 19.40
C ALA A 13 8.72 -0.23 19.61
N VAL A 14 7.91 -0.40 18.57
CA VAL A 14 6.68 -1.22 18.64
C VAL A 14 7.02 -2.72 18.69
N LEU A 15 8.00 -3.15 17.89
CA LEU A 15 8.48 -4.53 17.92
C LEU A 15 9.06 -4.93 19.28
N ALA A 16 9.85 -4.05 19.89
CA ALA A 16 10.39 -4.27 21.23
C ALA A 16 9.29 -4.46 22.28
N GLY A 17 8.19 -3.71 22.18
CA GLY A 17 7.01 -3.88 23.04
C GLY A 17 6.25 -5.19 22.80
N SER A 18 6.46 -5.83 21.66
CA SER A 18 5.82 -7.08 21.25
C SER A 18 6.70 -8.32 21.47
N GLY A 19 7.92 -8.14 21.99
CA GLY A 19 8.86 -9.23 22.28
C GLY A 19 9.68 -9.72 21.08
N VAL A 20 9.59 -9.06 19.92
CA VAL A 20 10.39 -9.40 18.73
C VAL A 20 11.83 -8.90 18.94
N GLN A 21 12.75 -9.84 19.16
CA GLN A 21 14.17 -9.54 19.40
C GLN A 21 15.04 -9.71 18.15
N GLU A 22 14.68 -10.69 17.31
CA GLU A 22 15.43 -11.06 16.11
C GLU A 22 14.54 -10.94 14.87
N MET A 23 15.16 -10.73 13.71
CA MET A 23 14.42 -10.47 12.47
C MET A 23 13.67 -11.70 11.97
N GLU A 24 14.17 -12.91 12.25
CA GLU A 24 13.53 -14.18 11.92
C GLU A 24 12.25 -14.43 12.73
N MET A 25 12.08 -13.74 13.86
CA MET A 25 10.87 -13.81 14.69
C MET A 25 9.77 -12.87 14.21
N LEU A 26 10.07 -11.94 13.30
CA LEU A 26 9.11 -10.97 12.81
C LEU A 26 8.01 -11.68 12.00
N THR A 27 6.76 -11.45 12.37
CA THR A 27 5.61 -12.04 11.68
C THR A 27 4.80 -11.00 10.90
N VAL A 28 3.98 -11.49 9.96
CA VAL A 28 2.99 -10.66 9.25
C VAL A 28 2.03 -9.97 10.22
N MET A 29 1.73 -10.60 11.36
CA MET A 29 0.83 -10.06 12.38
C MET A 29 1.46 -8.84 13.08
N ASP A 30 2.74 -8.92 13.47
CA ASP A 30 3.46 -7.80 14.09
C ASP A 30 3.50 -6.57 13.16
N VAL A 31 3.76 -6.81 11.87
CA VAL A 31 3.77 -5.75 10.85
C VAL A 31 2.36 -5.18 10.66
N SER A 32 1.32 -6.02 10.66
CA SER A 32 -0.07 -5.59 10.52
C SER A 32 -0.55 -4.75 11.71
N ASP A 33 -0.17 -5.14 12.92
CA ASP A 33 -0.47 -4.40 14.14
C ASP A 33 0.27 -3.06 14.17
N TYR A 34 1.53 -3.03 13.71
CA TYR A 34 2.25 -1.79 13.50
C TYR A 34 1.54 -0.88 12.49
N VAL A 35 1.12 -1.40 11.32
CA VAL A 35 0.38 -0.62 10.31
C VAL A 35 -0.92 -0.06 10.89
N ARG A 36 -1.64 -0.84 11.70
CA ARG A 36 -2.87 -0.39 12.38
C ARG A 36 -2.58 0.77 13.33
N SER A 37 -1.45 0.75 14.04
CA SER A 37 -1.03 1.84 14.93
C SER A 37 -0.81 3.18 14.21
N LEU A 38 -0.57 3.16 12.89
CA LEU A 38 -0.37 4.37 12.08
C LEU A 38 -1.68 5.08 11.71
N ALA A 39 -2.85 4.53 12.07
CA ALA A 39 -4.16 5.04 11.65
C ALA A 39 -4.39 6.52 12.02
N SER A 40 -3.85 6.97 13.15
CA SER A 40 -3.96 8.35 13.66
C SER A 40 -3.00 9.34 12.99
N MET A 41 -2.07 8.88 12.16
CA MET A 41 -1.11 9.75 11.48
C MET A 41 -1.74 10.49 10.30
N ALA A 42 -1.25 11.70 10.03
CA ALA A 42 -1.56 12.42 8.81
C ALA A 42 -1.25 11.56 7.57
N ALA A 43 -2.09 11.65 6.53
CA ALA A 43 -2.04 10.78 5.36
C ALA A 43 -0.66 10.77 4.68
N SER A 44 -0.03 11.93 4.53
CA SER A 44 1.31 12.07 3.93
C SER A 44 2.40 11.41 4.77
N SER A 45 2.34 11.55 6.10
CA SER A 45 3.28 10.89 7.01
C SER A 45 3.08 9.38 7.04
N ARG A 46 1.82 8.92 7.03
CA ARG A 46 1.47 7.50 6.96
C ARG A 46 1.99 6.87 5.66
N ALA A 47 1.79 7.53 4.52
CA ALA A 47 2.32 7.07 3.24
C ALA A 47 3.84 6.95 3.25
N GLY A 48 4.55 7.93 3.83
CA GLY A 48 6.00 7.87 4.01
C GLY A 48 6.45 6.69 4.87
N GLN A 49 5.75 6.41 5.97
CA GLN A 49 6.04 5.27 6.84
C GLN A 49 5.81 3.92 6.13
N LEU A 50 4.73 3.79 5.36
CA LEU A 50 4.42 2.57 4.59
C LEU A 50 5.44 2.33 3.47
N TYR A 51 5.86 3.39 2.77
CA TYR A 51 6.93 3.30 1.78
C TYR A 51 8.24 2.81 2.40
N PHE A 52 8.61 3.41 3.54
CA PHE A 52 9.79 2.97 4.29
C PHE A 52 9.68 1.50 4.71
N LEU A 53 8.54 1.09 5.26
CA LEU A 53 8.31 -0.27 5.75
C LEU A 53 8.43 -1.30 4.63
N ARG A 54 7.90 -1.01 3.43
CA ARG A 54 8.07 -1.86 2.25
C ARG A 54 9.54 -2.11 1.92
N GLU A 55 10.32 -1.04 1.81
CA GLU A 55 11.75 -1.17 1.47
C GLU A 55 12.53 -1.89 2.57
N TYR A 56 12.19 -1.62 3.84
CA TYR A 56 12.81 -2.25 4.99
C TYR A 56 12.53 -3.75 5.07
N LEU A 57 11.28 -4.18 4.87
CA LEU A 57 10.93 -5.61 4.93
C LEU A 57 11.55 -6.40 3.79
N ARG A 58 11.65 -5.82 2.60
CA ARG A 58 12.39 -6.44 1.49
C ARG A 58 13.86 -6.60 1.81
N PHE A 59 14.46 -5.58 2.43
CA PHE A 59 15.84 -5.67 2.93
C PHE A 59 15.99 -6.75 4.01
N ALA A 60 15.07 -6.82 4.97
CA ALA A 60 15.08 -7.83 6.03
C ALA A 60 14.97 -9.27 5.50
N VAL A 61 14.09 -9.51 4.52
CA VAL A 61 13.97 -10.82 3.85
C VAL A 61 15.26 -11.17 3.11
N ARG A 62 15.85 -10.21 2.40
CA ARG A 62 17.03 -10.46 1.55
C ARG A 62 18.31 -10.70 2.34
N GLU A 63 18.49 -9.98 3.46
CA GLU A 63 19.78 -9.93 4.17
C GLU A 63 19.75 -10.56 5.56
N HIS A 64 18.57 -10.79 6.14
CA HIS A 64 18.42 -11.12 7.57
C HIS A 64 17.42 -12.24 7.87
N GLY A 65 17.11 -13.10 6.89
CA GLY A 65 16.34 -14.34 7.15
C GLY A 65 14.87 -14.14 7.55
N ALA A 66 14.32 -12.93 7.39
CA ALA A 66 12.91 -12.67 7.68
C ALA A 66 12.00 -13.49 6.76
N ASP A 67 10.78 -13.80 7.22
CA ASP A 67 9.79 -14.55 6.43
C ASP A 67 9.55 -13.87 5.06
N PRO A 68 9.72 -14.59 3.93
CA PRO A 68 9.45 -14.07 2.59
C PRO A 68 8.07 -13.42 2.41
N ALA A 69 7.05 -13.85 3.16
CA ALA A 69 5.72 -13.25 3.15
C ALA A 69 5.75 -11.75 3.50
N LEU A 70 6.68 -11.32 4.36
CA LEU A 70 6.86 -9.93 4.75
C LEU A 70 7.27 -9.04 3.57
N GLY A 71 8.10 -9.56 2.67
CA GLY A 71 8.55 -8.85 1.46
C GLY A 71 7.40 -8.60 0.46
N ALA A 72 6.32 -9.38 0.55
CA ALA A 72 5.15 -9.31 -0.31
C ALA A 72 4.00 -8.44 0.25
N MET A 73 4.04 -8.04 1.53
CA MET A 73 2.92 -7.33 2.20
C MET A 73 2.53 -5.99 1.57
N PHE A 74 3.45 -5.32 0.87
CA PHE A 74 3.23 -4.00 0.29
C PHE A 74 3.50 -4.02 -1.21
N PRO A 75 2.61 -4.62 -2.02
CA PRO A 75 2.77 -4.65 -3.45
C PRO A 75 2.73 -3.22 -4.02
N VAL A 76 3.57 -2.96 -5.01
CA VAL A 76 3.44 -1.76 -5.84
C VAL A 76 2.35 -2.06 -6.85
N ILE A 77 1.16 -1.52 -6.65
CA ILE A 77 0.17 -1.45 -7.72
C ILE A 77 0.66 -0.34 -8.64
N VAL A 78 1.25 -0.73 -9.78
CA VAL A 78 1.50 0.20 -10.88
C VAL A 78 0.13 0.52 -11.46
N THR A 79 -0.56 1.50 -10.90
CA THR A 79 -1.62 2.17 -11.64
C THR A 79 -0.95 2.77 -12.86
N ASP A 80 -1.38 2.35 -14.05
CA ASP A 80 -1.01 3.01 -15.30
C ASP A 80 -1.14 4.51 -15.07
N LYS A 81 -0.01 5.23 -15.11
CA LYS A 81 0.03 6.66 -14.79
C LYS A 81 -0.81 7.47 -15.78
N ASP A 82 -1.11 6.88 -16.93
CA ASP A 82 -1.88 7.43 -18.02
C ASP A 82 -3.34 6.92 -18.04
N ALA A 83 -3.73 6.07 -17.08
CA ALA A 83 -5.13 5.74 -16.83
C ALA A 83 -5.83 6.96 -16.19
N VAL A 84 -6.17 7.91 -17.04
CA VAL A 84 -7.15 8.96 -16.74
C VAL A 84 -8.49 8.26 -16.57
N LEU A 85 -8.97 8.14 -15.33
CA LEU A 85 -10.40 7.98 -15.10
C LEU A 85 -11.08 9.16 -15.81
N PRO A 86 -12.02 8.95 -16.76
CA PRO A 86 -12.69 10.06 -17.43
C PRO A 86 -13.42 10.88 -16.38
N SER A 87 -12.81 11.99 -15.97
CA SER A 87 -13.43 12.95 -15.08
C SER A 87 -14.46 13.70 -15.91
N VAL A 88 -15.72 13.29 -15.73
CA VAL A 88 -16.92 13.86 -16.35
C VAL A 88 -17.12 13.43 -17.80
N TYR A 89 -17.97 12.43 -18.03
CA TYR A 89 -18.61 12.26 -19.33
C TYR A 89 -19.31 13.58 -19.69
N ARG A 90 -18.94 14.20 -20.80
CA ARG A 90 -19.66 15.36 -21.33
C ARG A 90 -21.05 14.90 -21.75
N ARG A 91 -22.08 15.76 -21.66
CA ARG A 91 -23.48 15.41 -22.02
C ARG A 91 -23.61 14.68 -23.38
N GLY A 92 -22.79 15.05 -24.37
CA GLY A 92 -22.78 14.39 -25.68
C GLY A 92 -22.24 12.94 -25.66
N GLU A 93 -21.30 12.64 -24.76
CA GLU A 93 -20.73 11.30 -24.59
C GLU A 93 -21.71 10.38 -23.85
N VAL A 94 -22.46 10.93 -22.88
CA VAL A 94 -23.57 10.23 -22.22
C VAL A 94 -24.69 9.91 -23.22
N ALA A 95 -25.06 10.87 -24.08
CA ALA A 95 -26.07 10.67 -25.10
C ALA A 95 -25.65 9.60 -26.14
N GLY A 96 -24.38 9.61 -26.56
CA GLY A 96 -23.84 8.60 -27.48
C GLY A 96 -23.79 7.20 -26.86
N ALA A 97 -23.42 7.08 -25.58
CA ALA A 97 -23.40 5.80 -24.87
C ALA A 97 -24.81 5.24 -24.65
N LEU A 98 -25.79 6.09 -24.31
CA LEU A 98 -27.19 5.69 -24.15
C LEU A 98 -27.84 5.30 -25.50
N ALA A 99 -27.53 6.00 -26.59
CA ALA A 99 -28.02 5.65 -27.92
C ALA A 99 -27.48 4.30 -28.40
N GLN A 100 -26.21 3.99 -28.12
CA GLN A 100 -25.63 2.69 -28.44
C GLN A 100 -26.23 1.55 -27.59
N ALA A 101 -26.53 1.80 -26.32
CA ALA A 101 -27.22 0.83 -25.45
C ALA A 101 -28.68 0.58 -25.87
N GLY A 102 -29.38 1.60 -26.35
CA GLY A 102 -30.73 1.48 -26.93
C GLY A 102 -30.73 0.66 -28.22
N ASN A 103 -29.79 0.94 -29.13
CA ASN A 103 -29.66 0.20 -30.39
C ASN A 103 -29.27 -1.28 -30.20
N ALA A 104 -28.55 -1.61 -29.12
CA ALA A 104 -28.23 -2.99 -28.75
C ALA A 104 -29.43 -3.73 -28.11
N SER A 105 -30.46 -3.01 -27.68
CA SER A 105 -31.66 -3.56 -27.04
C SER A 105 -32.84 -3.74 -28.02
N GLU A 106 -32.76 -3.21 -29.25
CA GLU A 106 -33.75 -3.35 -30.32
C GLU A 106 -33.19 -4.07 -31.56
N SER A 107 -32.45 -5.16 -31.36
CA SER A 107 -32.27 -6.18 -32.41
C SER A 107 -33.00 -7.46 -31.99
N PRO A 108 -34.11 -7.83 -32.68
CA PRO A 108 -34.72 -9.16 -32.62
C PRO A 108 -33.81 -10.25 -33.20
#